data_AF-A0A9X4QP78-F1
#
_entry.id   AF-A0A9X4QP78-F1
#
_cell.length_a   1.000
_cell.length_b   1.000
_cell.length_c   1.000
_cell.angle_alpha   90.00
_cell.angle_beta   90.00
_cell.angle_gamma   90.00
#
_symmetry.space_group_name_H-M   'P 1'
#
loop_
_entity.id
_entity.type
_entity.pdbx_description
1 polymer ?
#
loop_
_entity_poly.entity_id
_entity_poly.type
_entity_poly.pdbx_seq_one_letter_code
_entity_poly.pdbx_strand_id
1 'polypeptide(L)'
;MLPFQRNTYASWYIRQDWLDKLGLKAPHTYAELTDVMTKFTKDDPDGNGKQDTYGFSAAGSGLSLPLDFPQWLNNGFVADFMIADNRFVDNRTDLKVQNVIDQVVAWNEAGIVDPDWFLNKPPAHIDKAAQGKVGMIFTPGDKTVALDSVATSLQNRTKALDPNADWQPIFPLDQPVMWKYNVPESTILISKATADKNPEKVKRSLEIVDWLTSEEGFLLTHYGQEGKHYSKDGNKITLNVDAFESDIAKAGNWLNVYAVFTPDEPNVLGLELIDSRVSEHDRAILKTVEGFPKHNALPPVSLVPPDGINIGDFRSQMSKFHAKAVLDDKSGKNWPQYREELMTKFRGRDIFTEYTKQINAALKDKKLDDFK
;
A
#
# COMPACT_ATOMS: atom_id res chain seq x y z
N MET A 1 1.46 18.95 -16.90
CA MET A 1 0.87 18.23 -15.75
C MET A 1 1.73 17.00 -15.56
N LEU A 2 2.28 16.76 -14.37
CA LEU A 2 3.13 15.59 -14.15
C LEU A 2 2.31 14.32 -14.40
N PRO A 3 2.77 13.38 -15.24
CA PRO A 3 2.12 12.08 -15.35
C PRO A 3 2.21 11.38 -14.00
N PHE A 4 1.17 10.64 -13.65
CA PHE A 4 1.10 9.87 -12.41
C PHE A 4 0.58 8.48 -12.74
N GLN A 5 0.97 7.50 -11.92
CA GLN A 5 0.54 6.12 -12.12
C GLN A 5 -0.97 6.03 -11.92
N ARG A 6 -1.67 5.48 -12.92
CA ARG A 6 -3.14 5.38 -12.88
C ARG A 6 -3.63 4.09 -12.27
N ASN A 7 -2.84 3.03 -12.39
CA ASN A 7 -3.15 1.71 -11.86
C ASN A 7 -2.75 1.62 -10.39
N THR A 8 -3.53 0.87 -9.63
CA THR A 8 -3.20 0.49 -8.26
C THR A 8 -3.03 -1.03 -8.22
N TYR A 9 -2.08 -1.48 -7.40
CA TYR A 9 -1.74 -2.88 -7.21
C TYR A 9 -1.80 -3.27 -5.73
N ALA A 10 -2.57 -2.52 -4.94
CA ALA A 10 -2.73 -2.78 -3.52
C ALA A 10 -3.42 -4.14 -3.32
N SER A 11 -2.77 -5.07 -2.64
CA SER A 11 -3.29 -6.42 -2.46
C SER A 11 -2.71 -7.07 -1.22
N TRP A 12 -3.47 -8.00 -0.64
CA TRP A 12 -2.85 -9.05 0.18
C TRP A 12 -2.22 -10.07 -0.76
N TYR A 13 -1.14 -10.68 -0.31
CA TYR A 13 -0.50 -11.80 -0.97
C TYR A 13 -0.46 -12.96 0.02
N ILE A 14 -0.80 -14.15 -0.44
CA ILE A 14 -0.90 -15.36 0.37
C ILE A 14 -0.08 -16.49 -0.25
N ARG A 15 0.49 -17.37 0.58
CA ARG A 15 1.17 -18.61 0.15
C ARG A 15 0.15 -19.63 -0.37
N GLN A 16 -0.04 -19.71 -1.68
CA GLN A 16 -0.92 -20.68 -2.34
C GLN A 16 -0.41 -22.11 -2.13
N ASP A 17 0.90 -22.32 -2.18
CA ASP A 17 1.50 -23.63 -1.94
C ASP A 17 1.25 -24.14 -0.49
N TRP A 18 1.13 -23.24 0.49
CA TRP A 18 0.72 -23.59 1.85
C TRP A 18 -0.76 -23.96 1.93
N LEU A 19 -1.63 -23.28 1.18
CA LEU A 19 -3.03 -23.67 1.06
C LEU A 19 -3.14 -25.09 0.51
N ASP A 20 -2.45 -25.36 -0.60
CA ASP A 20 -2.49 -26.65 -1.30
C ASP A 20 -1.99 -27.79 -0.41
N LYS A 21 -0.88 -27.56 0.31
CA LYS A 21 -0.31 -28.56 1.23
C LYS A 21 -1.26 -28.92 2.38
N LEU A 22 -1.99 -27.94 2.91
CA LEU A 22 -2.94 -28.13 4.00
C LEU A 22 -4.34 -28.52 3.51
N GLY A 23 -4.55 -28.64 2.20
CA GLY A 23 -5.87 -28.94 1.60
C GLY A 23 -6.90 -27.83 1.82
N LEU A 24 -6.44 -26.59 1.92
CA LEU A 24 -7.27 -25.41 2.16
C LEU A 24 -7.62 -24.70 0.86
N LYS A 25 -8.71 -23.93 0.90
CA LYS A 25 -9.09 -23.01 -0.18
C LYS A 25 -8.69 -21.59 0.18
N ALA A 26 -8.52 -20.75 -0.83
CA ALA A 26 -8.37 -19.32 -0.64
C ALA A 26 -9.60 -18.75 0.12
N PRO A 27 -9.41 -17.94 1.17
CA PRO A 27 -10.50 -17.40 1.97
C PRO A 27 -11.26 -16.28 1.25
N HIS A 28 -12.59 -16.23 1.42
CA HIS A 28 -13.45 -15.17 0.90
C HIS A 28 -14.27 -14.46 1.99
N THR A 29 -14.21 -14.95 3.24
CA THR A 29 -14.86 -14.34 4.40
C THR A 29 -13.90 -14.18 5.56
N TYR A 30 -14.22 -13.31 6.53
CA TYR A 30 -13.35 -13.11 7.70
C TYR A 30 -13.18 -14.36 8.56
N ALA A 31 -14.21 -15.21 8.62
CA ALA A 31 -14.16 -16.48 9.32
C ALA A 31 -13.20 -17.46 8.63
N GLU A 32 -13.32 -17.63 7.31
CA GLU A 32 -12.40 -18.45 6.51
C GLU A 32 -10.97 -17.92 6.57
N LEU A 33 -10.79 -16.60 6.48
CA LEU A 33 -9.49 -15.96 6.62
C LEU A 33 -8.87 -16.29 7.97
N THR A 34 -9.63 -16.14 9.05
CA THR A 34 -9.14 -16.44 10.41
C THR A 34 -8.79 -17.92 10.55
N ASP A 35 -9.56 -18.84 9.97
CA ASP A 35 -9.24 -20.28 9.97
C ASP A 35 -7.95 -20.57 9.20
N VAL A 36 -7.81 -20.06 7.97
CA VAL A 36 -6.60 -20.23 7.14
C VAL A 36 -5.37 -19.67 7.86
N MET A 37 -5.44 -18.46 8.40
CA MET A 37 -4.32 -17.86 9.14
C MET A 37 -3.98 -18.64 10.42
N THR A 38 -4.98 -19.22 11.08
CA THR A 38 -4.77 -20.11 12.23
C THR A 38 -4.03 -21.37 11.81
N LYS A 39 -4.42 -22.00 10.70
CA LYS A 39 -3.78 -23.21 10.18
C LYS A 39 -2.36 -22.96 9.70
N PHE A 40 -2.10 -21.83 9.05
CA PHE A 40 -0.74 -21.39 8.72
C PHE A 40 0.14 -21.21 9.96
N THR A 41 -0.46 -20.93 11.11
CA THR A 41 0.27 -20.78 12.37
C THR A 41 0.49 -22.11 13.09
N LYS A 42 -0.47 -23.05 12.98
CA LYS A 42 -0.55 -24.23 13.87
C LYS A 42 -0.31 -25.58 13.19
N ASP A 43 -0.52 -25.67 11.88
CA ASP A 43 -0.57 -26.94 11.14
C ASP A 43 0.71 -27.18 10.31
N ASP A 44 1.84 -26.53 10.66
CA ASP A 44 3.17 -26.74 10.04
C ASP A 44 3.16 -26.61 8.50
N PRO A 45 2.73 -25.45 7.95
CA PRO A 45 2.60 -25.29 6.51
C PRO A 45 3.95 -25.36 5.79
N ASP A 46 5.08 -25.04 6.44
CA ASP A 46 6.41 -25.17 5.85
C ASP A 46 6.99 -26.60 5.99
N GLY A 47 6.49 -27.41 6.93
CA GLY A 47 6.80 -28.84 7.03
C GLY A 47 8.10 -29.14 7.76
N ASN A 48 8.57 -28.19 8.57
CA ASN A 48 9.83 -28.32 9.28
C ASN A 48 9.65 -28.98 10.68
N GLY A 49 8.41 -29.28 11.09
CA GLY A 49 8.06 -29.89 12.37
C GLY A 49 8.11 -28.93 13.56
N LYS A 50 8.20 -27.62 13.33
CA LYS A 50 8.27 -26.56 14.36
C LYS A 50 7.12 -25.58 14.17
N GLN A 51 6.68 -25.01 15.28
CA GLN A 51 5.71 -23.92 15.28
C GLN A 51 6.46 -22.59 15.17
N ASP A 52 6.99 -22.29 13.99
CA ASP A 52 7.75 -21.06 13.73
C ASP A 52 7.24 -20.27 12.50
N THR A 53 6.01 -20.55 12.07
CA THR A 53 5.27 -19.82 11.06
C THR A 53 4.13 -19.03 11.67
N TYR A 54 3.83 -17.87 11.07
CA TYR A 54 2.70 -17.02 11.43
C TYR A 54 1.77 -16.88 10.24
N GLY A 55 0.46 -16.78 10.51
CA GLY A 55 -0.53 -16.51 9.48
C GLY A 55 -0.28 -15.15 8.82
N PHE A 56 -0.02 -14.12 9.61
CA PHE A 56 0.04 -12.74 9.13
C PHE A 56 1.18 -11.93 9.76
N SER A 57 1.69 -10.93 9.03
CA SER A 57 2.59 -9.92 9.58
C SER A 57 2.33 -8.55 8.96
N ALA A 58 2.64 -7.50 9.74
CA ALA A 58 2.52 -6.10 9.35
C ALA A 58 3.71 -5.29 9.90
N ALA A 59 3.74 -3.99 9.57
CA ALA A 59 4.79 -3.07 10.07
C ALA A 59 4.22 -1.82 10.75
N GLY A 60 4.11 -1.87 12.08
CA GLY A 60 3.66 -0.75 12.91
C GLY A 60 4.71 0.34 13.17
N SER A 61 5.99 0.08 12.86
CA SER A 61 7.13 1.00 13.03
C SER A 61 7.32 1.56 14.46
N GLY A 62 6.74 0.89 15.45
CA GLY A 62 6.68 1.32 16.85
C GLY A 62 5.71 2.49 17.11
N LEU A 63 4.85 2.81 16.14
CA LEU A 63 4.05 4.05 16.16
C LEU A 63 2.56 3.80 16.07
N SER A 64 2.10 2.87 15.24
CA SER A 64 0.68 2.78 14.89
C SER A 64 0.19 1.34 14.70
N LEU A 65 -1.14 1.19 14.76
CA LEU A 65 -1.85 0.06 14.16
C LEU A 65 -1.90 0.30 12.64
N PRO A 66 -1.17 -0.49 11.82
CA PRO A 66 -1.11 -0.28 10.37
C PRO A 66 -2.43 -0.69 9.67
N LEU A 67 -2.67 -0.12 8.49
CA LEU A 67 -3.84 -0.46 7.66
C LEU A 67 -3.70 -1.80 6.93
N ASP A 68 -2.51 -2.42 7.00
CA ASP A 68 -2.20 -3.75 6.47
C ASP A 68 -3.13 -4.85 7.03
N PHE A 69 -3.65 -4.65 8.24
CA PHE A 69 -4.53 -5.59 8.92
C PHE A 69 -5.88 -5.73 8.18
N PRO A 70 -6.28 -6.95 7.76
CA PRO A 70 -7.54 -7.17 7.04
C PRO A 70 -8.79 -6.85 7.89
N GLN A 71 -8.64 -6.71 9.20
CA GLN A 71 -9.68 -6.29 10.14
C GLN A 71 -10.24 -4.90 9.81
N TRP A 72 -9.42 -4.00 9.26
CA TRP A 72 -9.91 -2.70 8.77
C TRP A 72 -10.96 -2.90 7.67
N LEU A 73 -10.61 -3.70 6.66
CA LEU A 73 -11.51 -4.03 5.55
C LEU A 73 -12.76 -4.76 6.04
N ASN A 74 -12.61 -5.73 6.94
CA ASN A 74 -13.73 -6.47 7.54
C ASN A 74 -14.76 -5.56 8.23
N ASN A 75 -14.33 -4.39 8.72
CA ASN A 75 -15.20 -3.42 9.37
C ASN A 75 -15.66 -2.29 8.42
N GLY A 76 -15.44 -2.46 7.11
CA GLY A 76 -15.89 -1.55 6.05
C GLY A 76 -14.94 -0.40 5.76
N PHE A 77 -13.71 -0.45 6.26
CA PHE A 77 -12.70 0.59 6.03
C PHE A 77 -11.82 0.25 4.84
N VAL A 78 -12.10 0.89 3.70
CA VAL A 78 -11.42 0.66 2.41
C VAL A 78 -10.37 1.73 2.07
N ALA A 79 -10.15 2.70 2.97
CA ALA A 79 -9.37 3.93 2.75
C ALA A 79 -8.86 4.55 4.05
N ASP A 80 -8.11 5.66 3.99
CA ASP A 80 -7.89 6.55 5.14
C ASP A 80 -9.18 7.28 5.56
N PHE A 81 -9.98 7.70 4.58
CA PHE A 81 -11.30 8.30 4.78
C PHE A 81 -12.22 7.98 3.61
N MET A 82 -13.53 8.04 3.85
CA MET A 82 -14.53 7.75 2.81
C MET A 82 -15.78 8.61 3.00
N ILE A 83 -16.61 8.64 1.95
CA ILE A 83 -17.99 9.10 2.07
C ILE A 83 -18.88 7.87 2.21
N ALA A 84 -19.55 7.75 3.36
CA ALA A 84 -20.50 6.67 3.63
C ALA A 84 -21.80 7.28 4.15
N ASP A 85 -22.95 6.81 3.66
CA ASP A 85 -24.27 7.25 4.12
C ASP A 85 -24.44 8.77 4.17
N ASN A 86 -23.95 9.47 3.14
CA ASN A 86 -23.94 10.92 3.02
C ASN A 86 -23.10 11.67 4.08
N ARG A 87 -22.10 11.02 4.69
CA ARG A 87 -21.22 11.62 5.70
C ARG A 87 -19.76 11.41 5.35
N PHE A 88 -18.93 12.36 5.76
CA PHE A 88 -17.49 12.17 5.84
C PHE A 88 -17.18 11.20 7.00
N VAL A 89 -16.41 10.15 6.70
CA VAL A 89 -15.93 9.17 7.67
C VAL A 89 -14.42 9.16 7.63
N ASP A 90 -13.80 9.49 8.77
CA ASP A 90 -12.38 9.23 8.99
C ASP A 90 -12.23 7.81 9.52
N ASN A 91 -11.70 6.91 8.70
CA ASN A 91 -11.75 5.47 8.97
C ASN A 91 -10.94 5.07 10.20
N ARG A 92 -9.96 5.90 10.57
CA ARG A 92 -9.09 5.68 11.73
C ARG A 92 -9.62 6.28 13.02
N THR A 93 -10.74 7.00 12.98
CA THR A 93 -11.39 7.57 14.19
C THR A 93 -12.86 7.21 14.32
N ASP A 94 -13.40 6.38 13.41
CA ASP A 94 -14.77 5.89 13.50
C ASP A 94 -14.99 4.99 14.73
N LEU A 95 -16.20 4.96 15.28
CA LEU A 95 -16.51 4.13 16.46
C LEU A 95 -16.33 2.63 16.18
N LYS A 96 -16.52 2.17 14.94
CA LYS A 96 -16.31 0.77 14.55
C LYS A 96 -14.85 0.32 14.65
N VAL A 97 -13.89 1.24 14.82
CA VAL A 97 -12.48 0.88 15.11
C VAL A 97 -12.37 0.08 16.42
N GLN A 98 -13.34 0.18 17.33
CA GLN A 98 -13.46 -0.75 18.46
C GLN A 98 -13.39 -2.21 18.00
N ASN A 99 -14.16 -2.59 16.98
CA ASN A 99 -14.19 -3.96 16.46
C ASN A 99 -12.88 -4.34 15.77
N VAL A 100 -12.22 -3.39 15.10
CA VAL A 100 -10.90 -3.60 14.50
C VAL A 100 -9.89 -3.96 15.59
N ILE A 101 -9.86 -3.17 16.67
CA ILE A 101 -8.97 -3.41 17.81
C ILE A 101 -9.26 -4.77 18.44
N ASP A 102 -10.53 -5.08 18.75
CA ASP A 102 -10.91 -6.35 19.37
C ASP A 102 -10.50 -7.56 18.49
N GLN A 103 -10.65 -7.45 17.17
CA GLN A 103 -10.25 -8.48 16.22
C GLN A 103 -8.72 -8.65 16.10
N VAL A 104 -7.97 -7.55 16.11
CA VAL A 104 -6.49 -7.57 16.11
C VAL A 104 -5.96 -8.16 17.41
N VAL A 105 -6.55 -7.79 18.55
CA VAL A 105 -6.23 -8.40 19.85
C VAL A 105 -6.48 -9.90 19.81
N ALA A 106 -7.63 -10.34 19.31
CA ALA A 106 -7.94 -11.78 19.21
C ALA A 106 -6.93 -12.54 18.34
N TRP A 107 -6.51 -11.96 17.21
CA TRP A 107 -5.46 -12.56 16.37
C TRP A 107 -4.09 -12.60 17.07
N ASN A 108 -3.71 -11.55 17.81
CA ASN A 108 -2.48 -11.52 18.59
C ASN A 108 -2.50 -12.57 19.72
N GLU A 109 -3.60 -12.70 20.45
CA GLU A 109 -3.75 -13.68 21.54
C GLU A 109 -3.76 -15.12 21.02
N ALA A 110 -4.30 -15.34 19.81
CA ALA A 110 -4.28 -16.65 19.15
C ALA A 110 -2.90 -17.03 18.58
N GLY A 111 -1.93 -16.11 18.60
CA GLY A 111 -0.58 -16.29 18.02
C GLY A 111 -0.54 -16.19 16.49
N ILE A 112 -1.62 -15.71 15.85
CA ILE A 112 -1.76 -15.69 14.39
C ILE A 112 -0.81 -14.68 13.73
N VAL A 113 -0.49 -13.60 14.45
CA VAL A 113 0.29 -12.47 13.95
C VAL A 113 1.72 -12.58 14.45
N ASP A 114 2.69 -12.30 13.58
CA ASP A 114 4.10 -12.09 13.95
C ASP A 114 4.19 -11.21 15.22
N PRO A 115 4.77 -11.68 16.33
CA PRO A 115 4.80 -10.93 17.60
C PRO A 115 5.54 -9.60 17.48
N ASP A 116 6.44 -9.44 16.51
CA ASP A 116 7.16 -8.18 16.30
C ASP A 116 6.41 -7.20 15.38
N TRP A 117 5.18 -7.50 14.94
CA TRP A 117 4.44 -6.67 13.96
C TRP A 117 4.45 -5.17 14.34
N PHE A 118 4.36 -4.86 15.63
CA PHE A 118 4.35 -3.47 16.09
C PHE A 118 5.70 -2.79 15.90
N LEU A 119 6.81 -3.50 16.15
CA LEU A 119 8.17 -2.97 16.06
C LEU A 119 8.77 -3.07 14.65
N ASN A 120 8.24 -3.96 13.82
CA ASN A 120 8.62 -4.12 12.42
C ASN A 120 8.54 -2.77 11.70
N LYS A 121 9.63 -2.40 11.03
CA LYS A 121 9.66 -1.31 10.04
C LYS A 121 9.65 -1.92 8.64
N PRO A 122 9.01 -1.33 7.62
CA PRO A 122 9.18 -1.79 6.25
C PRO A 122 10.67 -1.77 5.85
N PRO A 123 11.21 -2.81 5.20
CA PRO A 123 10.54 -4.02 4.69
C PRO A 123 10.59 -5.27 5.60
N ALA A 124 10.92 -5.16 6.89
CA ALA A 124 11.19 -6.32 7.77
C ALA A 124 10.08 -7.40 7.79
N HIS A 125 8.80 -7.00 7.77
CA HIS A 125 7.68 -7.94 7.67
C HIS A 125 7.65 -8.72 6.34
N ILE A 126 8.05 -8.09 5.24
CA ILE A 126 8.22 -8.72 3.92
C ILE A 126 9.45 -9.63 3.94
N ASP A 127 10.53 -9.21 4.60
CA ASP A 127 11.73 -10.04 4.74
C ASP A 127 11.45 -11.34 5.51
N LYS A 128 10.64 -11.27 6.58
CA LYS A 128 10.16 -12.46 7.31
C LYS A 128 9.29 -13.36 6.43
N ALA A 129 8.42 -12.77 5.60
CA ALA A 129 7.64 -13.52 4.62
C ALA A 129 8.55 -14.23 3.60
N ALA A 130 9.57 -13.53 3.08
CA ALA A 130 10.55 -14.09 2.16
C ALA A 130 11.38 -15.23 2.79
N GLN A 131 11.58 -15.19 4.11
CA GLN A 131 12.25 -16.24 4.89
C GLN A 131 11.34 -17.44 5.20
N GLY A 132 10.11 -17.47 4.68
CA GLY A 132 9.14 -18.54 4.90
C GLY A 132 8.48 -18.51 6.28
N LYS A 133 8.54 -17.38 7.01
CA LYS A 133 7.97 -17.27 8.38
C LYS A 133 6.55 -16.75 8.42
N VAL A 134 6.04 -16.19 7.33
CA VAL A 134 4.73 -15.54 7.29
C VAL A 134 3.98 -16.02 6.06
N GLY A 135 2.70 -16.39 6.23
CA GLY A 135 1.86 -16.93 5.15
C GLY A 135 1.05 -15.89 4.39
N MET A 136 0.84 -14.70 4.95
CA MET A 136 0.13 -13.59 4.30
C MET A 136 0.69 -12.22 4.69
N ILE A 137 0.83 -11.32 3.72
CA ILE A 137 1.24 -9.93 3.90
C ILE A 137 0.40 -9.00 3.02
N PHE A 138 0.34 -7.72 3.35
CA PHE A 138 -0.26 -6.68 2.51
C PHE A 138 0.81 -5.84 1.85
N THR A 139 0.61 -5.42 0.61
CA THR A 139 1.39 -4.34 -0.01
C THR A 139 0.47 -3.27 -0.58
N PRO A 140 0.79 -1.97 -0.41
CA PRO A 140 -0.11 -0.86 -0.76
C PRO A 140 -0.10 -0.47 -2.24
N GLY A 141 0.66 -1.14 -3.11
CA GLY A 141 0.74 -0.73 -4.52
C GLY A 141 1.91 -1.27 -5.34
N ASP A 142 2.69 -2.21 -4.82
CA ASP A 142 3.80 -2.80 -5.57
C ASP A 142 3.29 -3.95 -6.46
N LYS A 143 3.35 -3.76 -7.78
CA LYS A 143 2.95 -4.76 -8.78
C LYS A 143 3.93 -5.93 -8.90
N THR A 144 5.14 -5.78 -8.38
CA THR A 144 6.26 -6.71 -8.59
C THR A 144 6.36 -7.81 -7.54
N VAL A 145 5.58 -7.70 -6.45
CA VAL A 145 5.67 -8.53 -5.23
C VAL A 145 5.72 -10.02 -5.54
N ALA A 146 4.85 -10.49 -6.44
CA ALA A 146 4.69 -11.90 -6.75
C ALA A 146 5.28 -12.33 -8.12
N LEU A 147 6.17 -11.53 -8.72
CA LEU A 147 6.73 -11.84 -10.06
C LEU A 147 8.04 -12.64 -9.97
N ASP A 148 8.16 -13.70 -10.77
CA ASP A 148 9.36 -14.52 -10.88
C ASP A 148 10.51 -13.77 -11.57
N SER A 149 10.20 -12.89 -12.53
CA SER A 149 11.18 -12.11 -13.29
C SER A 149 11.92 -11.03 -12.49
N VAL A 150 11.42 -10.68 -11.30
CA VAL A 150 11.98 -9.61 -10.48
C VAL A 150 12.78 -10.23 -9.34
N ALA A 151 14.11 -10.12 -9.40
CA ALA A 151 15.00 -10.76 -8.42
C ALA A 151 14.76 -10.30 -6.97
N THR A 152 14.28 -9.07 -6.77
CA THR A 152 13.97 -8.51 -5.44
C THR A 152 12.54 -8.78 -4.98
N SER A 153 11.70 -9.43 -5.80
CA SER A 153 10.31 -9.71 -5.44
C SER A 153 10.22 -10.68 -4.26
N LEU A 154 9.10 -10.63 -3.54
CA LEU A 154 8.83 -11.59 -2.47
C LEU A 154 8.81 -13.02 -3.05
N GLN A 155 8.23 -13.21 -4.23
CA GLN A 155 8.19 -14.50 -4.93
C GLN A 155 9.58 -15.08 -5.19
N ASN A 156 10.46 -14.33 -5.86
CA ASN A 156 11.79 -14.81 -6.22
C ASN A 156 12.66 -15.05 -4.98
N ARG A 157 12.61 -14.14 -4.01
CA ARG A 157 13.34 -14.27 -2.74
C ARG A 157 12.88 -15.48 -1.92
N THR A 158 11.59 -15.81 -1.94
CA THR A 158 11.06 -17.01 -1.27
C THR A 158 11.49 -18.28 -2.01
N LYS A 159 11.43 -18.28 -3.35
CA LYS A 159 11.87 -19.40 -4.21
C LYS A 159 13.35 -19.77 -4.03
N ALA A 160 14.19 -18.81 -3.65
CA ALA A 160 15.59 -19.07 -3.33
C ALA A 160 15.78 -19.98 -2.09
N LEU A 161 14.79 -20.06 -1.20
CA LEU A 161 14.78 -20.93 -0.02
C LEU A 161 13.87 -22.15 -0.20
N ASP A 162 12.74 -21.97 -0.87
CA ASP A 162 11.74 -23.00 -1.15
C ASP A 162 11.30 -22.92 -2.62
N PRO A 163 11.86 -23.79 -3.50
CA PRO A 163 11.56 -23.75 -4.93
C PRO A 163 10.08 -23.90 -5.30
N ASN A 164 9.24 -24.40 -4.40
CA ASN A 164 7.81 -24.59 -4.62
C ASN A 164 6.96 -23.39 -4.14
N ALA A 165 7.57 -22.37 -3.54
CA ALA A 165 6.85 -21.22 -3.03
C ALA A 165 6.03 -20.55 -4.14
N ASP A 166 4.76 -20.24 -3.85
CA ASP A 166 3.84 -19.58 -4.78
C ASP A 166 3.02 -18.53 -4.03
N TRP A 167 3.41 -17.27 -4.17
CA TRP A 167 2.68 -16.13 -3.65
C TRP A 167 1.62 -15.71 -4.65
N GLN A 168 0.37 -15.69 -4.21
CA GLN A 168 -0.77 -15.27 -5.03
C GLN A 168 -1.43 -14.03 -4.44
N PRO A 169 -1.77 -13.02 -5.26
CA PRO A 169 -2.58 -11.90 -4.80
C PRO A 169 -3.99 -12.39 -4.42
N ILE A 170 -4.57 -11.84 -3.36
CA ILE A 170 -5.89 -12.21 -2.86
C ILE A 170 -6.66 -10.99 -2.32
N PHE A 171 -7.99 -11.06 -2.44
CA PHE A 171 -8.93 -10.28 -1.62
C PHE A 171 -9.67 -11.19 -0.64
N PRO A 172 -9.25 -11.23 0.63
CA PRO A 172 -9.70 -12.28 1.53
C PRO A 172 -11.14 -12.12 2.06
N LEU A 173 -11.89 -11.08 1.64
CA LEU A 173 -13.17 -10.66 2.24
C LEU A 173 -14.28 -10.25 1.24
N ASP A 174 -14.15 -10.57 -0.05
CA ASP A 174 -15.11 -10.19 -1.12
C ASP A 174 -15.47 -8.69 -1.18
N GLN A 175 -14.56 -7.84 -0.70
CA GLN A 175 -14.64 -6.38 -0.77
C GLN A 175 -13.39 -5.85 -1.46
N PRO A 176 -13.52 -5.02 -2.50
CA PRO A 176 -12.35 -4.45 -3.14
C PRO A 176 -11.70 -3.40 -2.24
N VAL A 177 -10.36 -3.35 -2.22
CA VAL A 177 -9.60 -2.28 -1.53
C VAL A 177 -8.95 -1.33 -2.52
N MET A 178 -9.05 -1.64 -3.81
CA MET A 178 -8.40 -0.89 -4.87
C MET A 178 -9.29 0.20 -5.44
N TRP A 179 -8.67 1.31 -5.84
CA TRP A 179 -9.30 2.43 -6.53
C TRP A 179 -9.18 2.28 -8.05
N LYS A 180 -10.19 2.75 -8.78
CA LYS A 180 -10.23 2.64 -10.24
C LYS A 180 -9.12 3.44 -10.90
N TYR A 181 -8.81 4.58 -10.30
CA TYR A 181 -7.73 5.46 -10.70
C TYR A 181 -7.08 5.99 -9.42
N ASN A 182 -5.74 6.00 -9.37
CA ASN A 182 -5.08 6.87 -8.42
C ASN A 182 -5.45 8.33 -8.73
N VAL A 183 -5.36 9.17 -7.72
CA VAL A 183 -5.37 10.62 -7.90
C VAL A 183 -3.91 11.12 -7.95
N PRO A 184 -3.63 12.33 -8.43
CA PRO A 184 -2.30 12.91 -8.26
C PRO A 184 -1.95 13.04 -6.77
N GLU A 185 -1.04 12.20 -6.27
CA GLU A 185 -0.65 12.17 -4.84
C GLU A 185 0.57 13.06 -4.53
N SER A 186 1.46 13.26 -5.50
CA SER A 186 2.71 14.01 -5.31
C SER A 186 2.52 15.49 -5.62
N THR A 187 2.76 16.34 -4.61
CA THR A 187 2.83 17.80 -4.77
C THR A 187 4.26 18.28 -4.58
N ILE A 188 4.80 19.00 -5.56
CA ILE A 188 6.09 19.69 -5.40
C ILE A 188 5.85 21.01 -4.67
N LEU A 189 6.26 21.08 -3.40
CA LEU A 189 6.17 22.30 -2.60
C LEU A 189 7.48 23.08 -2.66
N ILE A 190 7.39 24.35 -3.03
CA ILE A 190 8.52 25.27 -3.07
C ILE A 190 8.28 26.35 -2.01
N SER A 191 9.19 26.46 -1.04
CA SER A 191 9.05 27.49 -0.01
C SER A 191 9.09 28.89 -0.64
N LYS A 192 8.26 29.80 -0.12
CA LYS A 192 8.26 31.19 -0.57
C LYS A 192 9.66 31.82 -0.47
N ALA A 193 10.37 31.54 0.63
CA ALA A 193 11.73 32.05 0.81
C ALA A 193 12.70 31.55 -0.28
N THR A 194 12.57 30.29 -0.72
CA THR A 194 13.38 29.74 -1.81
C THR A 194 13.01 30.40 -3.14
N ALA A 195 11.71 30.51 -3.43
CA ALA A 195 11.20 31.12 -4.65
C ALA A 195 11.62 32.58 -4.80
N ASP A 196 11.51 33.38 -3.73
CA ASP A 196 11.86 34.80 -3.74
C ASP A 196 13.39 35.00 -3.85
N LYS A 197 14.21 34.15 -3.20
CA LYS A 197 15.67 34.28 -3.20
C LYS A 197 16.36 33.71 -4.44
N ASN A 198 15.80 32.67 -5.05
CA ASN A 198 16.44 31.94 -6.15
C ASN A 198 15.44 31.58 -7.27
N PRO A 199 14.73 32.57 -7.86
CA PRO A 199 13.69 32.29 -8.86
C PRO A 199 14.22 31.52 -10.08
N GLU A 200 15.44 31.85 -10.55
CA GLU A 200 16.06 31.15 -11.68
C GLU A 200 16.40 29.69 -11.37
N LYS A 201 16.83 29.37 -10.15
CA LYS A 201 17.11 27.97 -9.76
C LYS A 201 15.82 27.17 -9.63
N VAL A 202 14.76 27.79 -9.13
CA VAL A 202 13.42 27.18 -9.08
C VAL A 202 12.96 26.86 -10.50
N LYS A 203 13.01 27.84 -11.41
CA LYS A 203 12.67 27.64 -12.82
C LYS A 203 13.48 26.50 -13.43
N ARG A 204 14.81 26.51 -13.26
CA ARG A 204 15.69 25.47 -13.80
C ARG A 204 15.38 24.08 -13.23
N SER A 205 15.04 23.98 -11.95
CA SER A 205 14.65 22.71 -11.32
C SER A 205 13.36 22.17 -11.92
N LEU A 206 12.38 23.05 -12.19
CA LEU A 206 11.12 22.66 -12.83
C LEU A 206 11.32 22.25 -14.29
N GLU A 207 12.23 22.88 -15.03
CA GLU A 207 12.60 22.44 -16.39
C GLU A 207 13.21 21.02 -16.40
N ILE A 208 14.01 20.67 -15.37
CA ILE A 208 14.56 19.32 -15.22
C ILE A 208 13.43 18.31 -14.95
N VAL A 209 12.50 18.64 -14.04
CA VAL A 209 11.34 17.79 -13.75
C VAL A 209 10.47 17.62 -15.00
N ASP A 210 10.24 18.68 -15.75
CA ASP A 210 9.49 18.63 -17.02
C ASP A 210 10.15 17.67 -18.01
N TRP A 211 11.47 17.78 -18.19
CA TRP A 211 12.23 16.85 -19.04
C TRP A 211 12.20 15.40 -18.51
N LEU A 212 12.33 15.18 -17.20
CA LEU A 212 12.23 13.83 -16.61
C LEU A 212 10.89 13.16 -16.96
N THR A 213 9.82 13.94 -17.03
CA THR A 213 8.48 13.45 -17.38
C THR A 213 8.18 13.38 -18.88
N SER A 214 9.12 13.81 -19.72
CA SER A 214 9.06 13.60 -21.17
C SER A 214 9.32 12.13 -21.52
N GLU A 215 8.97 11.72 -22.73
CA GLU A 215 9.30 10.38 -23.24
C GLU A 215 10.81 10.08 -23.17
N GLU A 216 11.65 11.02 -23.58
CA GLU A 216 13.11 10.86 -23.56
C GLU A 216 13.64 10.67 -22.13
N GLY A 217 13.28 11.58 -21.22
CA GLY A 217 13.72 11.53 -19.83
C GLY A 217 13.21 10.29 -19.11
N PHE A 218 11.96 9.90 -19.37
CA PHE A 218 11.36 8.68 -18.84
C PHE A 218 12.12 7.44 -19.30
N LEU A 219 12.35 7.29 -20.61
CA LEU A 219 13.06 6.14 -21.17
C LEU A 219 14.49 6.03 -20.63
N LEU A 220 15.21 7.15 -20.56
CA LEU A 220 16.58 7.15 -20.03
C LEU A 220 16.63 6.71 -18.57
N THR A 221 15.69 7.19 -17.75
CA THR A 221 15.68 6.96 -16.31
C THR A 221 15.00 5.65 -15.89
N HIS A 222 14.36 4.92 -16.81
CA HIS A 222 13.78 3.61 -16.51
C HIS A 222 14.49 2.46 -17.21
N TYR A 223 14.98 2.70 -18.42
CA TYR A 223 15.51 1.64 -19.29
C TYR A 223 16.95 1.91 -19.74
N GLY A 224 17.52 3.07 -19.44
CA GLY A 224 18.89 3.43 -19.82
C GLY A 224 18.97 4.02 -21.23
N GLN A 225 20.10 3.81 -21.91
CA GLN A 225 20.35 4.36 -23.25
C GLN A 225 19.74 3.52 -24.38
N GLU A 226 19.04 4.15 -25.31
CA GLU A 226 18.56 3.54 -26.56
C GLU A 226 19.72 2.96 -27.40
N GLY A 227 19.48 1.84 -28.06
CA GLY A 227 20.47 1.10 -28.85
C GLY A 227 21.45 0.27 -28.03
N LYS A 228 21.51 0.50 -26.71
CA LYS A 228 22.33 -0.29 -25.78
C LYS A 228 21.49 -1.12 -24.83
N HIS A 229 20.65 -0.46 -24.02
CA HIS A 229 19.87 -1.10 -22.96
C HIS A 229 18.42 -1.36 -23.40
N TYR A 230 17.90 -0.62 -24.37
CA TYR A 230 16.62 -0.89 -25.01
C TYR A 230 16.63 -0.47 -26.49
N SER A 231 15.66 -0.93 -27.27
CA SER A 231 15.33 -0.39 -28.59
C SER A 231 13.87 0.07 -28.64
N LYS A 232 13.54 1.02 -29.51
CA LYS A 232 12.18 1.53 -29.68
C LYS A 232 11.73 1.42 -31.14
N ASP A 233 10.52 0.89 -31.34
CA ASP A 233 9.83 0.86 -32.63
C ASP A 233 8.39 1.35 -32.46
N GLY A 234 8.10 2.55 -32.97
CA GLY A 234 6.85 3.24 -32.71
C GLY A 234 6.61 3.44 -31.21
N ASN A 235 5.58 2.80 -30.67
CA ASN A 235 5.23 2.83 -29.25
C ASN A 235 5.81 1.65 -28.44
N LYS A 236 6.49 0.70 -29.09
CA LYS A 236 7.04 -0.50 -28.43
C LYS A 236 8.47 -0.27 -28.02
N ILE A 237 8.79 -0.59 -26.76
CA ILE A 237 10.11 -0.57 -26.17
C ILE A 237 10.54 -2.01 -25.95
N THR A 238 11.63 -2.47 -26.54
CA THR A 238 12.19 -3.81 -26.28
C THR A 238 13.42 -3.70 -25.40
N LEU A 239 13.40 -4.32 -24.23
CA LEU A 239 14.51 -4.29 -23.30
C LEU A 239 15.63 -5.23 -23.75
N ASN A 240 16.87 -4.72 -23.82
CA ASN A 240 18.06 -5.56 -23.90
C ASN A 240 18.44 -5.99 -22.47
N VAL A 241 17.89 -7.12 -22.06
CA VAL A 241 17.99 -7.64 -20.68
C VAL A 241 19.43 -7.76 -20.22
N ASP A 242 20.32 -8.34 -21.02
CA ASP A 242 21.70 -8.59 -20.60
C ASP A 242 22.46 -7.28 -20.32
N ALA A 243 22.30 -6.29 -21.22
CA ALA A 243 22.91 -4.98 -21.05
C ALA A 243 22.32 -4.21 -19.87
N PHE A 244 20.99 -4.23 -19.72
CA PHE A 244 20.31 -3.60 -18.59
C PHE A 244 20.74 -4.21 -17.25
N GLU A 245 20.77 -5.54 -17.15
CA GLU A 245 21.18 -6.26 -15.95
C GLU A 245 22.62 -5.96 -15.55
N SER A 246 23.54 -6.02 -16.51
CA SER A 246 24.97 -5.76 -16.29
C SER A 246 25.22 -4.31 -15.84
N ASP A 247 24.69 -3.35 -16.60
CA ASP A 247 25.16 -1.97 -16.52
C ASP A 247 24.31 -1.12 -15.57
N ILE A 248 23.07 -1.54 -15.29
CA ILE A 248 22.11 -0.79 -14.49
C ILE A 248 21.73 -1.58 -13.24
N ALA A 249 21.06 -2.73 -13.38
CA ALA A 249 20.47 -3.44 -12.24
C ALA A 249 21.53 -3.89 -11.23
N LYS A 250 22.57 -4.59 -11.67
CA LYS A 250 23.67 -5.07 -10.81
C LYS A 250 24.62 -3.97 -10.37
N ALA A 251 24.62 -2.82 -11.05
CA ALA A 251 25.37 -1.62 -10.66
C ALA A 251 24.67 -0.80 -9.56
N GLY A 252 23.58 -1.31 -8.97
CA GLY A 252 22.82 -0.68 -7.90
C GLY A 252 21.61 0.12 -8.37
N ASN A 253 21.31 0.09 -9.68
CA ASN A 253 20.17 0.78 -10.30
C ASN A 253 20.02 2.25 -9.88
N TRP A 254 21.07 3.03 -10.10
CA TRP A 254 21.07 4.47 -9.79
C TRP A 254 20.05 5.28 -10.59
N LEU A 255 19.35 4.70 -11.56
CA LEU A 255 18.28 5.42 -12.24
C LEU A 255 17.03 5.55 -11.36
N ASN A 256 16.83 4.64 -10.39
CA ASN A 256 15.66 4.64 -9.49
C ASN A 256 15.53 5.90 -8.62
N VAL A 257 16.58 6.70 -8.42
CA VAL A 257 16.45 7.99 -7.71
C VAL A 257 15.50 8.96 -8.42
N TYR A 258 15.36 8.82 -9.74
CA TYR A 258 14.47 9.67 -10.52
C TYR A 258 13.02 9.20 -10.54
N ALA A 259 12.75 7.95 -10.15
CA ALA A 259 11.41 7.36 -10.13
C ALA A 259 10.43 8.11 -9.20
N VAL A 260 10.92 8.92 -8.26
CA VAL A 260 10.04 9.78 -7.43
C VAL A 260 9.33 10.89 -8.23
N PHE A 261 9.86 11.23 -9.42
CA PHE A 261 9.34 12.32 -10.27
C PHE A 261 8.50 11.83 -11.45
N THR A 262 8.44 10.53 -11.67
CA THR A 262 7.89 9.88 -12.87
C THR A 262 7.08 8.65 -12.47
N PRO A 263 6.06 8.23 -13.24
CA PRO A 263 5.37 6.97 -12.98
C PRO A 263 6.28 5.77 -13.23
N ASP A 264 5.96 4.61 -12.66
CA ASP A 264 6.73 3.38 -12.91
C ASP A 264 6.43 2.74 -14.28
N GLU A 265 5.29 3.07 -14.89
CA GLU A 265 4.79 2.38 -16.08
C GLU A 265 4.87 3.22 -17.35
N PRO A 266 5.36 2.63 -18.46
CA PRO A 266 5.48 3.32 -19.76
C PRO A 266 4.12 3.60 -20.41
N ASN A 267 3.06 2.87 -20.03
CA ASN A 267 1.72 3.00 -20.58
C ASN A 267 1.11 4.40 -20.33
N VAL A 268 1.56 5.13 -19.30
CA VAL A 268 1.15 6.51 -19.02
C VAL A 268 1.55 7.47 -20.15
N LEU A 269 2.57 7.10 -20.93
CA LEU A 269 3.04 7.79 -22.13
C LEU A 269 2.55 7.13 -23.43
N GLY A 270 1.67 6.12 -23.32
CA GLY A 270 1.21 5.33 -24.47
C GLY A 270 2.23 4.31 -25.00
N LEU A 271 3.28 4.02 -24.22
CA LEU A 271 4.35 3.10 -24.58
C LEU A 271 4.10 1.69 -24.02
N GLU A 272 4.51 0.68 -24.77
CA GLU A 272 4.40 -0.74 -24.44
C GLU A 272 5.80 -1.33 -24.22
N LEU A 273 6.07 -1.87 -23.03
CA LEU A 273 7.33 -2.55 -22.73
C LEU A 273 7.26 -4.04 -23.10
N ILE A 274 8.21 -4.48 -23.91
CA ILE A 274 8.49 -5.88 -24.21
C ILE A 274 9.74 -6.26 -23.41
N ASP A 275 9.52 -7.03 -22.35
CA ASP A 275 10.57 -7.58 -21.50
C ASP A 275 10.51 -9.11 -21.56
N SER A 276 11.56 -9.72 -22.12
CA SER A 276 11.65 -11.17 -22.32
C SER A 276 11.76 -11.96 -21.01
N ARG A 277 12.03 -11.29 -19.88
CA ARG A 277 12.05 -11.95 -18.56
C ARG A 277 10.64 -12.28 -18.07
N VAL A 278 9.62 -11.54 -18.51
CA VAL A 278 8.25 -11.68 -17.98
C VAL A 278 7.72 -13.08 -18.29
N SER A 279 7.52 -13.86 -17.24
CA SER A 279 7.10 -15.26 -17.32
C SER A 279 5.60 -15.41 -17.58
N GLU A 280 5.12 -16.64 -17.81
CA GLU A 280 3.67 -16.91 -17.85
C GLU A 280 3.03 -16.74 -16.46
N HIS A 281 3.75 -17.11 -15.40
CA HIS A 281 3.33 -16.88 -14.01
C HIS A 281 3.17 -15.38 -13.74
N ASP A 282 4.15 -14.56 -14.15
CA ASP A 282 4.09 -13.10 -14.00
C ASP A 282 2.87 -12.50 -14.67
N ARG A 283 2.57 -12.94 -15.90
CA ARG A 283 1.37 -12.50 -16.63
C ARG A 283 0.08 -12.91 -15.92
N ALA A 284 0.04 -14.10 -15.32
CA ALA A 284 -1.12 -14.57 -14.56
C ALA A 284 -1.33 -13.76 -13.27
N ILE A 285 -0.25 -13.46 -12.54
CA ILE A 285 -0.27 -12.59 -11.36
C ILE A 285 -0.78 -11.20 -11.71
N LEU A 286 -0.18 -10.55 -12.71
CA LEU A 286 -0.57 -9.20 -13.14
C LEU A 286 -2.04 -9.18 -13.57
N LYS A 287 -2.49 -10.18 -14.36
CA LYS A 287 -3.89 -10.30 -14.78
C LYS A 287 -4.84 -10.47 -13.60
N THR A 288 -4.44 -11.19 -12.56
CA THR A 288 -5.25 -11.39 -11.35
C THR A 288 -5.42 -10.08 -10.59
N VAL A 289 -4.32 -9.36 -10.32
CA VAL A 289 -4.38 -8.06 -9.66
C VAL A 289 -5.15 -7.04 -10.52
N GLU A 290 -4.98 -7.04 -11.83
CA GLU A 290 -5.70 -6.09 -12.70
C GLU A 290 -7.21 -6.36 -12.75
N GLY A 291 -7.62 -7.62 -12.63
CA GLY A 291 -9.01 -8.08 -12.71
C GLY A 291 -9.82 -7.89 -11.42
N PHE A 292 -9.16 -7.58 -10.33
CA PHE A 292 -9.79 -7.26 -9.05
C PHE A 292 -10.76 -6.07 -9.14
N PRO A 293 -11.91 -6.10 -8.45
CA PRO A 293 -12.86 -4.99 -8.48
C PRO A 293 -12.25 -3.71 -7.91
N LYS A 294 -12.72 -2.55 -8.38
CA LYS A 294 -12.16 -1.24 -8.03
C LYS A 294 -13.25 -0.24 -7.66
N HIS A 295 -13.02 0.53 -6.59
CA HIS A 295 -13.87 1.64 -6.17
C HIS A 295 -13.60 2.90 -6.98
N ASN A 296 -14.64 3.69 -7.25
CA ASN A 296 -14.41 5.04 -7.77
C ASN A 296 -13.80 5.90 -6.67
N ALA A 297 -12.66 6.54 -6.96
CA ALA A 297 -12.10 7.55 -6.07
C ALA A 297 -13.05 8.74 -5.97
N LEU A 298 -13.03 9.42 -4.83
CA LEU A 298 -13.61 10.76 -4.74
C LEU A 298 -12.92 11.67 -5.75
N PRO A 299 -13.60 12.70 -6.28
CA PRO A 299 -12.91 13.77 -6.99
C PRO A 299 -11.73 14.26 -6.14
N PRO A 300 -10.58 14.60 -6.75
CA PRO A 300 -9.44 15.08 -5.99
C PRO A 300 -9.82 16.38 -5.27
N VAL A 301 -9.94 16.30 -3.94
CA VAL A 301 -10.18 17.43 -3.05
C VAL A 301 -9.02 17.48 -2.07
N SER A 302 -8.27 18.58 -2.09
CA SER A 302 -7.24 18.84 -1.08
C SER A 302 -7.91 19.30 0.21
N LEU A 303 -7.71 18.54 1.29
CA LEU A 303 -8.28 18.84 2.60
C LEU A 303 -7.24 19.49 3.50
N VAL A 304 -7.54 20.69 4.00
CA VAL A 304 -6.63 21.46 4.87
C VAL A 304 -7.31 21.71 6.21
N PRO A 305 -6.66 21.43 7.36
CA PRO A 305 -7.27 21.72 8.66
C PRO A 305 -7.47 23.23 8.85
N PRO A 306 -8.34 23.67 9.79
CA PRO A 306 -8.48 25.08 10.11
C PRO A 306 -7.14 25.74 10.48
N ASP A 307 -7.03 27.05 10.20
CA ASP A 307 -5.84 27.84 10.54
C ASP A 307 -5.44 27.66 12.01
N GLY A 308 -4.14 27.43 12.23
CA GLY A 308 -3.58 27.23 13.57
C GLY A 308 -3.83 25.84 14.17
N ILE A 309 -4.46 24.90 13.45
CA ILE A 309 -4.62 23.52 13.89
C ILE A 309 -3.60 22.61 13.19
N ASN A 310 -2.78 21.93 14.00
CA ASN A 310 -1.82 20.94 13.51
C ASN A 310 -2.45 19.53 13.49
N ILE A 311 -2.77 19.02 12.30
CA ILE A 311 -3.28 17.65 12.14
C ILE A 311 -2.26 16.58 12.56
N GLY A 312 -0.96 16.89 12.53
CA GLY A 312 0.09 15.98 12.98
C GLY A 312 -0.05 15.59 14.45
N ASP A 313 -0.41 16.53 15.32
CA ASP A 313 -0.61 16.26 16.75
C ASP A 313 -1.83 15.36 16.97
N PHE A 314 -2.92 15.59 16.23
CA PHE A 314 -4.10 14.74 16.23
C PHE A 314 -3.77 13.30 15.81
N ARG A 315 -3.08 13.11 14.67
CA ARG A 315 -2.72 11.78 14.14
C ARG A 315 -1.71 11.06 15.02
N SER A 316 -0.78 11.79 15.63
CA SER A 316 0.17 11.26 16.62
C SER A 316 -0.57 10.71 17.83
N GLN A 317 -1.49 11.47 18.41
CA GLN A 317 -2.27 11.01 19.55
C GLN A 317 -3.20 9.84 19.19
N MET A 318 -3.86 9.90 18.04
CA MET A 318 -4.70 8.81 17.54
C MET A 318 -3.91 7.50 17.45
N SER A 319 -2.69 7.54 16.90
CA SER A 319 -1.83 6.37 16.79
C SER A 319 -1.43 5.82 18.17
N LYS A 320 -1.16 6.69 19.16
CA LYS A 320 -0.92 6.30 20.55
C LYS A 320 -2.13 5.62 21.19
N PHE A 321 -3.34 6.10 20.94
CA PHE A 321 -4.55 5.47 21.47
C PHE A 321 -4.83 4.11 20.83
N HIS A 322 -4.61 3.95 19.52
CA HIS A 322 -4.67 2.62 18.91
C HIS A 322 -3.64 1.66 19.52
N ALA A 323 -2.37 2.09 19.62
CA ALA A 323 -1.31 1.27 20.21
C ALA A 323 -1.64 0.89 21.65
N LYS A 324 -2.10 1.85 22.46
CA LYS A 324 -2.55 1.61 23.84
C LYS A 324 -3.69 0.58 23.90
N ALA A 325 -4.72 0.74 23.05
CA ALA A 325 -5.88 -0.13 23.07
C ALA A 325 -5.52 -1.59 22.69
N VAL A 326 -4.61 -1.76 21.73
CA VAL A 326 -4.17 -3.09 21.26
C VAL A 326 -3.15 -3.73 22.21
N LEU A 327 -2.15 -2.99 22.67
CA LEU A 327 -0.99 -3.55 23.38
C LEU A 327 -1.14 -3.54 24.91
N ASP A 328 -1.71 -2.46 25.47
CA ASP A 328 -1.85 -2.32 26.92
C ASP A 328 -3.22 -2.82 27.38
N ASP A 329 -4.28 -2.23 26.83
CA ASP A 329 -5.66 -2.51 27.28
C ASP A 329 -6.15 -3.87 26.77
N LYS A 330 -5.57 -4.33 25.64
CA LYS A 330 -5.96 -5.55 24.92
C LYS A 330 -7.47 -5.62 24.71
N SER A 331 -8.07 -4.49 24.35
CA SER A 331 -9.51 -4.39 24.05
C SER A 331 -9.83 -3.05 23.40
N GLY A 332 -10.78 -3.08 22.46
CA GLY A 332 -11.39 -1.89 21.87
C GLY A 332 -12.40 -1.21 22.80
N LYS A 333 -12.71 -1.75 23.98
CA LYS A 333 -13.74 -1.22 24.90
C LYS A 333 -13.55 0.27 25.25
N ASN A 334 -12.30 0.72 25.38
CA ASN A 334 -11.99 2.12 25.72
C ASN A 334 -11.97 3.05 24.50
N TRP A 335 -12.09 2.51 23.28
CA TRP A 335 -12.01 3.29 22.06
C TRP A 335 -13.02 4.43 21.97
N PRO A 336 -14.31 4.29 22.32
CA PRO A 336 -15.25 5.40 22.29
C PRO A 336 -14.79 6.60 23.14
N GLN A 337 -14.17 6.34 24.29
CA GLN A 337 -13.62 7.38 25.15
C GLN A 337 -12.38 8.05 24.53
N TYR A 338 -11.47 7.25 23.95
CA TYR A 338 -10.28 7.76 23.26
C TYR A 338 -10.64 8.59 22.04
N ARG A 339 -11.62 8.13 21.25
CA ARG A 339 -12.19 8.89 20.14
C ARG A 339 -12.73 10.23 20.65
N GLU A 340 -13.53 10.24 21.71
CA GLU A 340 -14.06 11.50 22.24
C GLU A 340 -12.96 12.47 22.68
N GLU A 341 -11.90 11.96 23.32
CA GLU A 341 -10.75 12.77 23.66
C GLU A 341 -10.05 13.36 22.43
N LEU A 342 -9.88 12.60 21.35
CA LEU A 342 -9.36 13.10 20.08
C LEU A 342 -10.27 14.20 19.50
N MET A 343 -11.58 13.98 19.55
CA MET A 343 -12.58 14.88 19.00
C MET A 343 -12.65 16.21 19.77
N THR A 344 -12.46 16.21 21.09
CA THR A 344 -12.49 17.42 21.92
C THR A 344 -11.10 18.04 22.13
N LYS A 345 -10.15 17.30 22.71
CA LYS A 345 -8.87 17.87 23.18
C LYS A 345 -7.88 18.11 22.04
N PHE A 346 -7.96 17.28 21.00
CA PHE A 346 -7.11 17.37 19.82
C PHE A 346 -7.85 17.97 18.61
N ARG A 347 -8.98 18.65 18.87
CA ARG A 347 -9.73 19.43 17.87
C ARG A 347 -10.22 18.61 16.68
N GLY A 348 -10.40 17.29 16.82
CA GLY A 348 -10.86 16.42 15.73
C GLY A 348 -12.20 16.87 15.13
N ARG A 349 -13.15 17.34 15.95
CA ARG A 349 -14.43 17.87 15.45
C ARG A 349 -14.23 19.05 14.52
N ASP A 350 -13.33 19.96 14.85
CA ASP A 350 -13.09 21.16 14.05
C ASP A 350 -12.42 20.79 12.72
N ILE A 351 -11.45 19.88 12.76
CA ILE A 351 -10.77 19.35 11.56
C ILE A 351 -11.79 18.71 10.62
N PHE A 352 -12.60 17.78 11.10
CA PHE A 352 -13.50 17.01 10.23
C PHE A 352 -14.75 17.79 9.82
N THR A 353 -15.18 18.76 10.63
CA THR A 353 -16.21 19.73 10.21
C THR A 353 -15.70 20.57 9.04
N GLU A 354 -14.46 21.05 9.12
CA GLU A 354 -13.85 21.84 8.05
C GLU A 354 -13.62 21.02 6.78
N TYR A 355 -13.19 19.75 6.92
CA TYR A 355 -13.09 18.83 5.78
C TYR A 355 -14.45 18.61 5.12
N THR A 356 -15.51 18.40 5.91
CA THR A 356 -16.87 18.24 5.40
C THR A 356 -17.31 19.47 4.60
N LYS A 357 -16.98 20.69 5.07
CA LYS A 357 -17.26 21.94 4.33
C LYS A 357 -16.50 22.01 3.01
N GLN A 358 -15.22 21.70 3.01
CA GLN A 358 -14.38 21.72 1.80
C GLN A 358 -14.88 20.71 0.76
N ILE A 359 -15.26 19.51 1.20
CA ILE A 359 -15.89 18.50 0.34
C ILE A 359 -17.22 19.01 -0.21
N ASN A 360 -18.10 19.57 0.64
CA ASN A 360 -19.38 20.13 0.22
C ASN A 360 -19.25 21.31 -0.77
N ALA A 361 -18.17 22.07 -0.70
CA ALA A 361 -17.87 23.12 -1.67
C ALA A 361 -17.42 22.55 -3.03
N ALA A 362 -16.79 21.38 -3.03
CA ALA A 362 -16.36 20.69 -4.24
C ALA A 362 -17.47 19.84 -4.88
N LEU A 363 -18.39 19.29 -4.08
CA LEU A 363 -19.53 18.50 -4.56
C LEU A 363 -20.63 19.42 -5.12
N LYS A 364 -20.88 19.35 -6.43
CA LYS A 364 -21.84 20.21 -7.13
C LYS A 364 -23.31 19.89 -6.80
N ASP A 365 -23.64 18.61 -6.63
CA ASP A 365 -25.05 18.14 -6.64
C ASP A 365 -25.48 17.38 -5.38
N LYS A 366 -24.57 17.14 -4.43
CA LYS A 366 -24.86 16.37 -3.21
C LYS A 366 -24.08 16.92 -2.02
N LYS A 367 -24.80 17.47 -1.04
CA LYS A 367 -24.22 17.91 0.23
C LYS A 367 -24.22 16.77 1.24
N LEU A 368 -23.07 16.52 1.82
CA LEU A 368 -22.88 15.70 3.00
C LEU A 368 -23.54 16.35 4.22
N ASP A 369 -24.02 15.50 5.12
CA ASP A 369 -24.47 15.92 6.44
C ASP A 369 -23.28 16.48 7.23
N ASP A 370 -23.57 17.38 8.17
CA ASP A 370 -22.55 17.90 9.08
C ASP A 370 -21.88 16.77 9.88
N PHE A 371 -20.57 16.91 10.10
CA PHE A 371 -19.81 16.00 10.93
C PHE A 371 -20.32 16.01 12.38
N LYS A 372 -20.45 14.83 13.00
CA LYS A 372 -21.01 14.64 14.34
C LYS A 372 -19.98 14.14 15.35
#